data_AF-A0A1B6BCG5-F1
#
_entry.id   AF-A0A1B6BCG5-F1
#
_cell.length_a   1.000
_cell.length_b   1.000
_cell.length_c   1.000
_cell.angle_alpha   90.00
_cell.angle_beta   90.00
_cell.angle_gamma   90.00
#
_symmetry.space_group_name_H-M   'P 1'
#
loop_
_entity.id
_entity.type
_entity.pdbx_description
1 polymer ?
#
loop_
_entity_poly.entity_id
_entity_poly.type
_entity_poly.pdbx_seq_one_letter_code
_entity_poly.pdbx_strand_id
1 'polypeptide(L)'
;MDEKTTFYEKPEQIVMGLSFEKTYQVAQLEPDAIIIGSDTIVYLNEVLGKPEDKAEAYRMLRKLSGKTHDVYTGIAVICESQKIKRVDYVKTKVDFKDLSEAEINAYIETGEPLDKAGAYAIQGQGALLVNQIQGDYFSVMGLPLSKLNQIMIDDFRINLLTKEGL
;
A
#
# COMPACT_ATOMS: atom_id res chain seq x y z
N MET A 1 -7.03 -15.80 1.99
CA MET A 1 -5.79 -15.20 2.53
C MET A 1 -4.62 -15.94 1.91
N ASP A 2 -3.69 -15.23 1.28
CA ASP A 2 -2.55 -15.86 0.61
C ASP A 2 -1.68 -16.57 1.67
N GLU A 3 -1.25 -17.81 1.44
CA GLU A 3 -0.55 -18.64 2.46
C GLU A 3 0.67 -17.91 3.05
N LYS A 4 1.30 -17.02 2.27
CA LYS A 4 2.47 -16.23 2.63
C LYS A 4 2.24 -15.21 3.75
N THR A 5 1.01 -14.72 3.94
CA THR A 5 0.73 -13.71 4.96
C THR A 5 0.81 -14.28 6.39
N THR A 6 0.79 -15.60 6.53
CA THR A 6 0.73 -16.31 7.82
C THR A 6 2.06 -16.33 8.60
N PHE A 7 3.19 -16.02 7.96
CA PHE A 7 4.51 -16.00 8.61
C PHE A 7 4.82 -14.74 9.40
N TYR A 8 4.04 -13.67 9.20
CA TYR A 8 4.29 -12.37 9.81
C TYR A 8 3.16 -12.00 10.77
N GLU A 9 3.52 -11.62 12.00
CA GLU A 9 2.54 -11.29 13.04
C GLU A 9 2.09 -9.84 13.00
N LYS A 10 2.92 -8.93 12.46
CA LYS A 10 2.64 -7.48 12.43
C LYS A 10 2.42 -6.95 11.01
N PRO A 11 1.50 -6.00 10.80
CA PRO A 11 1.19 -5.45 9.48
C PRO A 11 2.41 -4.82 8.80
N GLU A 12 3.31 -4.15 9.54
CA GLU A 12 4.55 -3.64 8.98
C GLU A 12 5.48 -4.74 8.45
N GLN A 13 5.56 -5.88 9.15
CA GLN A 13 6.39 -7.01 8.73
C GLN A 13 5.81 -7.68 7.48
N ILE A 14 4.48 -7.78 7.39
CA ILE A 14 3.78 -8.30 6.20
C ILE A 14 4.18 -7.49 4.97
N VAL A 15 3.99 -6.17 4.99
CA VAL A 15 4.26 -5.35 3.79
C VAL A 15 5.74 -5.27 3.45
N MET A 16 6.62 -5.24 4.45
CA MET A 16 8.07 -5.29 4.23
C MET A 16 8.51 -6.60 3.58
N GLY A 17 8.00 -7.74 4.08
CA GLY A 17 8.29 -9.07 3.54
C GLY A 17 7.80 -9.22 2.10
N LEU A 18 6.53 -8.89 1.85
CA LEU A 18 5.93 -8.95 0.51
C LEU A 18 6.63 -8.03 -0.50
N SER A 19 6.99 -6.81 -0.07
CA SER A 19 7.74 -5.87 -0.91
C SER A 19 9.13 -6.40 -1.21
N PHE A 20 9.83 -6.98 -0.24
CA PHE A 20 11.14 -7.58 -0.44
C PHE A 20 11.07 -8.77 -1.40
N GLU A 21 10.19 -9.75 -1.15
CA GLU A 21 10.12 -10.98 -1.95
C GLU A 21 9.94 -10.70 -3.44
N LYS A 22 8.97 -9.83 -3.80
CA LYS A 22 8.70 -9.54 -5.21
C LYS A 22 9.82 -8.74 -5.88
N THR A 23 10.46 -7.85 -5.12
CA THR A 23 11.55 -7.01 -5.63
C THR A 23 12.81 -7.85 -5.82
N TYR A 24 13.09 -8.73 -4.86
CA TYR A 24 14.29 -9.56 -4.86
C TYR A 24 14.31 -10.55 -6.02
N GLN A 25 13.17 -11.15 -6.36
CA GLN A 25 13.06 -12.05 -7.52
C GLN A 25 13.47 -11.37 -8.83
N VAL A 26 13.08 -10.11 -9.04
CA VAL A 26 13.45 -9.35 -10.23
C VAL A 26 14.91 -8.90 -10.16
N ALA A 27 15.38 -8.47 -8.99
CA ALA A 27 16.78 -8.03 -8.81
C ALA A 27 17.80 -9.16 -9.07
N GLN A 28 17.42 -10.42 -8.83
CA GLN A 28 18.26 -11.57 -9.19
C GLN A 28 18.39 -11.78 -10.71
N LEU A 29 17.40 -11.34 -11.48
CA LEU A 29 17.41 -11.44 -12.94
C LEU A 29 18.11 -10.24 -13.60
N GLU A 30 18.07 -9.08 -12.95
CA GLU A 30 18.61 -7.81 -13.45
C GLU A 30 19.62 -7.22 -12.43
N PRO A 31 20.81 -7.83 -12.26
CA PRO A 31 21.70 -7.52 -11.14
C PRO A 31 22.25 -6.08 -11.14
N ASP A 32 22.32 -5.44 -12.32
CA ASP A 32 22.82 -4.07 -12.48
C ASP A 32 21.73 -3.00 -12.37
N ALA A 33 20.46 -3.39 -12.38
CA ALA A 33 19.35 -2.47 -12.27
C ALA A 33 19.04 -2.13 -10.80
N ILE A 34 18.48 -0.93 -10.58
CA ILE A 34 17.84 -0.58 -9.31
C ILE A 34 16.38 -1.01 -9.43
N ILE A 35 16.01 -2.05 -8.72
CA ILE A 35 14.63 -2.57 -8.69
C ILE A 35 13.91 -1.97 -7.49
N ILE A 36 12.75 -1.38 -7.75
CA ILE A 36 11.85 -0.82 -6.74
C ILE A 36 10.57 -1.64 -6.74
N GLY A 37 10.17 -2.14 -5.58
CA GLY A 37 8.87 -2.76 -5.39
C GLY A 37 8.22 -2.31 -4.09
N SER A 38 6.89 -2.31 -4.08
CA SER A 38 6.10 -1.77 -2.96
C SER A 38 4.80 -2.51 -2.83
N ASP A 39 4.41 -2.90 -1.62
CA ASP A 39 3.19 -3.66 -1.30
C ASP A 39 2.34 -2.93 -0.28
N THR A 40 1.01 -2.99 -0.40
CA THR A 40 0.10 -2.19 0.42
C THR A 40 -1.04 -3.03 0.97
N ILE A 41 -1.32 -2.86 2.26
CA ILE A 41 -2.45 -3.48 2.94
C ILE A 41 -3.27 -2.44 3.69
N VAL A 42 -4.58 -2.71 3.78
CA VAL A 42 -5.50 -1.99 4.66
C VAL A 42 -5.66 -2.81 5.94
N TYR A 43 -5.54 -2.17 7.10
CA TYR A 43 -5.57 -2.83 8.40
C TYR A 43 -6.55 -2.16 9.36
N LEU A 44 -7.52 -2.94 9.85
CA LEU A 44 -8.42 -2.56 10.95
C LEU A 44 -8.67 -3.78 11.84
N ASN A 45 -7.84 -3.95 12.86
CA ASN A 45 -7.72 -5.14 13.73
C ASN A 45 -7.33 -6.44 13.00
N GLU A 46 -7.54 -6.51 11.70
CA GLU A 46 -7.13 -7.57 10.79
C GLU A 46 -6.79 -6.95 9.42
N VAL A 47 -6.09 -7.71 8.58
CA VAL A 47 -5.80 -7.32 7.20
C VAL A 47 -7.08 -7.44 6.36
N LEU A 48 -7.45 -6.35 5.68
CA LEU A 48 -8.55 -6.34 4.71
C LEU A 48 -7.95 -6.48 3.31
N GLY A 49 -8.08 -7.68 2.75
CA GLY A 49 -7.68 -7.99 1.38
C GLY A 49 -8.62 -7.38 0.34
N LYS A 50 -8.51 -7.87 -0.90
CA LYS A 50 -9.49 -7.57 -1.94
C LYS A 50 -10.77 -8.36 -1.66
N PRO A 51 -11.97 -7.76 -1.81
CA PRO A 51 -13.21 -8.50 -1.65
C PRO A 51 -13.37 -9.53 -2.78
N GLU A 52 -13.83 -10.73 -2.45
CA GLU A 52 -14.14 -11.80 -3.41
C GLU A 52 -15.41 -11.49 -4.21
N ASP A 53 -16.35 -10.76 -3.61
CA ASP A 53 -17.61 -10.37 -4.22
C ASP A 53 -18.18 -9.04 -3.65
N LYS A 54 -19.32 -8.61 -4.20
CA LYS A 54 -20.03 -7.39 -3.75
C LYS A 54 -20.48 -7.48 -2.29
N ALA A 55 -20.83 -8.67 -1.78
CA ALA A 55 -21.28 -8.84 -0.40
C ALA A 55 -20.13 -8.70 0.59
N GLU A 56 -18.93 -9.19 0.23
CA GLU A 56 -17.72 -8.95 0.98
C GLU A 56 -17.31 -7.48 0.95
N ALA A 57 -17.38 -6.82 -0.22
CA ALA A 57 -17.13 -5.38 -0.32
C ALA A 57 -18.05 -4.59 0.63
N TYR A 58 -19.35 -4.93 0.67
CA TYR A 58 -20.31 -4.34 1.61
C TYR A 58 -19.89 -4.52 3.07
N ARG A 59 -19.51 -5.74 3.47
CA ARG A 59 -19.06 -6.03 4.84
C ARG A 59 -17.81 -5.23 5.21
N MET A 60 -16.83 -5.15 4.30
CA MET A 60 -15.61 -4.35 4.50
C MET A 60 -15.93 -2.87 4.66
N LEU A 61 -16.72 -2.28 3.76
CA LEU A 61 -17.10 -0.86 3.81
C LEU A 61 -17.92 -0.52 5.05
N ARG A 62 -18.87 -1.37 5.45
CA ARG A 62 -19.61 -1.21 6.72
C ARG A 62 -18.68 -1.29 7.94
N LYS A 63 -17.66 -2.16 7.89
CA LYS A 63 -16.69 -2.29 8.98
C LYS A 63 -15.83 -1.04 9.13
N LEU A 64 -15.43 -0.42 8.01
CA LEU A 64 -14.59 0.79 7.95
C LEU A 64 -15.37 2.09 8.23
N SER A 65 -16.66 2.13 7.90
CA SER A 65 -17.54 3.28 8.12
C SER A 65 -17.39 3.88 9.52
N GLY A 66 -17.21 5.20 9.59
CA GLY A 66 -17.12 5.95 10.84
C GLY A 66 -15.86 5.68 11.68
N LYS A 67 -14.85 5.02 11.10
CA LYS A 67 -13.62 4.66 11.80
C LYS A 67 -12.39 5.18 11.08
N THR A 68 -11.35 5.36 11.89
CA THR A 68 -9.99 5.48 11.37
C THR A 68 -9.35 4.10 11.29
N HIS A 69 -8.79 3.76 10.13
CA HIS A 69 -7.98 2.57 9.92
C HIS A 69 -6.58 2.94 9.46
N ASP A 70 -5.68 1.95 9.46
CA ASP A 70 -4.30 2.14 9.07
C ASP A 70 -4.06 1.51 7.69
N VAL A 71 -3.35 2.22 6.82
CA VAL A 71 -2.83 1.71 5.55
C VAL A 71 -1.32 1.59 5.71
N TYR A 72 -0.81 0.39 5.50
CA TYR A 72 0.61 0.10 5.55
C TYR A 72 1.10 -0.12 4.13
N THR A 73 2.20 0.55 3.77
CA THR A 73 2.88 0.34 2.49
C THR A 73 4.34 0.05 2.74
N GLY A 74 4.78 -1.15 2.36
CA GLY A 74 6.18 -1.53 2.35
C GLY A 74 6.84 -1.05 1.08
N ILE A 75 8.13 -0.76 1.13
CA ILE A 75 8.95 -0.42 -0.01
C ILE A 75 10.27 -1.17 0.08
N ALA A 76 10.70 -1.76 -1.03
CA ALA A 76 11.99 -2.38 -1.18
C ALA A 76 12.72 -1.77 -2.38
N VAL A 77 13.99 -1.42 -2.20
CA VAL A 77 14.88 -0.93 -3.26
C VAL A 77 16.15 -1.77 -3.23
N ILE A 78 16.42 -2.48 -4.33
CA ILE A 78 17.47 -3.50 -4.39
C ILE A 78 18.31 -3.31 -5.65
N CYS A 79 19.63 -3.41 -5.51
CA CYS A 79 20.58 -3.55 -6.61
C CYS A 79 21.65 -4.57 -6.20
N GLU A 80 21.68 -5.74 -6.87
CA GLU A 80 22.58 -6.83 -6.49
C GLU A 80 24.04 -6.50 -6.75
N SER A 81 24.37 -5.83 -7.86
CA SER A 81 25.76 -5.48 -8.20
C SER A 81 26.36 -4.47 -7.23
N GLN A 82 25.54 -3.57 -6.67
CA GLN A 82 25.92 -2.64 -5.60
C GLN A 82 25.81 -3.24 -4.19
N LYS A 83 25.26 -4.45 -4.05
CA LYS A 83 24.98 -5.13 -2.76
C LYS A 83 24.08 -4.32 -1.82
N ILE A 84 23.15 -3.55 -2.39
CA ILE A 84 22.21 -2.72 -1.63
C ILE A 84 20.86 -3.43 -1.57
N LYS A 85 20.32 -3.60 -0.36
CA LYS A 85 19.00 -4.15 -0.06
C LYS A 85 18.32 -3.31 1.00
N ARG A 86 17.58 -2.29 0.58
CA ARG A 86 16.82 -1.43 1.49
C ARG A 86 15.37 -1.92 1.54
N VAL A 87 14.84 -2.13 2.74
CA VAL A 87 13.43 -2.44 2.98
C VAL A 87 12.93 -1.56 4.11
N ASP A 88 11.79 -0.92 3.91
CA ASP A 88 11.18 -0.01 4.88
C ASP A 88 9.66 0.00 4.67
N TYR A 89 8.93 0.76 5.47
CA TYR A 89 7.49 0.95 5.32
C TYR A 89 7.06 2.37 5.69
N VAL A 90 5.84 2.71 5.29
CA VAL A 90 5.08 3.88 5.75
C VAL A 90 3.74 3.41 6.26
N LYS A 91 3.29 4.03 7.35
CA LYS A 91 1.96 3.86 7.92
C LYS A 91 1.21 5.17 7.78
N THR A 92 0.02 5.11 7.20
CA THR A 92 -0.87 6.25 7.02
C THR A 92 -2.23 5.94 7.65
N LYS A 93 -2.77 6.87 8.42
CA LYS A 93 -4.14 6.77 8.96
C LYS A 93 -5.14 7.34 7.96
N VAL A 94 -6.23 6.62 7.72
CA VAL A 94 -7.33 7.07 6.87
C VAL A 94 -8.61 7.04 7.70
N ASP A 95 -9.29 8.18 7.75
CA ASP A 95 -10.52 8.36 8.50
C ASP A 95 -11.71 8.36 7.54
N PHE A 96 -12.65 7.45 7.76
CA PHE A 96 -13.86 7.35 6.96
C PHE A 96 -15.01 8.17 7.55
N LYS A 97 -15.84 8.70 6.65
CA LYS A 97 -17.15 9.24 7.02
C LYS A 97 -18.05 8.13 7.58
N ASP A 98 -19.09 8.53 8.31
CA ASP A 98 -20.21 7.63 8.58
C ASP A 98 -20.98 7.38 7.28
N LEU A 99 -20.85 6.17 6.74
CA LEU A 99 -21.47 5.78 5.48
C LEU A 99 -22.84 5.15 5.72
N SER A 100 -23.85 5.69 5.05
CA SER A 100 -25.16 5.05 4.96
C SER A 100 -25.12 3.79 4.09
N GLU A 101 -26.09 2.89 4.26
CA GLU A 101 -26.20 1.71 3.41
C GLU A 101 -26.40 2.07 1.93
N ALA A 102 -27.09 3.18 1.66
CA ALA A 102 -27.29 3.69 0.30
C ALA A 102 -25.98 4.13 -0.36
N GLU A 103 -25.11 4.85 0.37
CA GLU A 103 -23.79 5.26 -0.13
C GLU A 103 -22.89 4.07 -0.41
N ILE A 104 -22.87 3.08 0.49
CA ILE A 104 -22.06 1.87 0.32
C ILE A 104 -22.51 1.09 -0.92
N ASN A 105 -23.82 0.86 -1.07
CA ASN A 105 -24.35 0.16 -2.22
C ASN A 105 -24.10 0.94 -3.52
N ALA A 106 -24.29 2.26 -3.52
CA ALA A 106 -24.00 3.11 -4.67
C ALA A 106 -22.53 3.01 -5.09
N TYR A 107 -21.60 3.03 -4.13
CA TYR A 107 -20.18 2.87 -4.43
C TYR A 107 -19.82 1.48 -4.94
N ILE A 108 -20.42 0.40 -4.40
CA ILE A 108 -20.23 -0.97 -4.91
C ILE A 108 -20.71 -1.12 -6.35
N GLU A 109 -21.82 -0.47 -6.72
CA GLU A 109 -22.33 -0.52 -8.10
C GLU A 109 -21.42 0.18 -9.12
N THR A 110 -20.46 1.00 -8.68
CA THR A 110 -19.44 1.56 -9.57
C THR A 110 -18.45 0.51 -10.07
N GLY A 111 -18.32 -0.62 -9.36
CA GLY A 111 -17.30 -1.64 -9.60
C GLY A 111 -15.89 -1.29 -9.08
N GLU A 112 -15.64 -0.04 -8.70
CA GLU A 112 -14.34 0.44 -8.17
C GLU A 112 -13.84 -0.36 -6.95
N PRO A 113 -14.69 -0.84 -6.01
CA PRO A 113 -14.23 -1.59 -4.84
C PRO A 113 -13.56 -2.94 -5.11
N LEU A 114 -13.93 -3.61 -6.21
CA LEU A 114 -13.78 -5.07 -6.32
C LEU A 114 -12.34 -5.52 -6.51
N ASP A 115 -11.45 -4.65 -6.98
CA ASP A 115 -10.03 -4.96 -7.16
C ASP A 115 -9.12 -4.29 -6.11
N LYS A 116 -9.70 -3.69 -5.06
CA LYS A 116 -8.99 -2.88 -4.06
C LYS A 116 -8.97 -3.53 -2.69
N ALA A 117 -7.81 -3.52 -2.05
CA ALA A 117 -7.68 -3.92 -0.66
C ALA A 117 -8.57 -3.03 0.24
N GLY A 118 -9.32 -3.61 1.17
CA GLY A 118 -10.28 -2.86 1.99
C GLY A 118 -11.52 -2.37 1.23
N ALA A 119 -11.73 -2.82 -0.01
CA ALA A 119 -12.87 -2.48 -0.86
C ALA A 119 -13.03 -0.97 -1.16
N TYR A 120 -11.94 -0.19 -1.14
CA TYR A 120 -11.98 1.20 -1.59
C TYR A 120 -10.66 1.66 -2.23
N ALA A 121 -10.74 2.68 -3.07
CA ALA A 121 -9.57 3.42 -3.55
C ALA A 121 -9.61 4.85 -3.02
N ILE A 122 -8.45 5.38 -2.60
CA ILE A 122 -8.32 6.78 -2.19
C ILE A 122 -8.38 7.75 -3.39
N GLN A 123 -8.26 7.20 -4.60
CA GLN A 123 -8.40 7.90 -5.87
C GLN A 123 -9.68 7.40 -6.56
N GLY A 124 -10.40 8.30 -7.24
CA GLY A 124 -11.66 7.95 -7.89
C GLY A 124 -12.87 8.29 -7.01
N GLN A 125 -13.94 7.51 -7.12
CA GLN A 125 -15.17 7.75 -6.37
C GLN A 125 -15.01 7.41 -4.89
N GLY A 126 -14.10 6.50 -4.54
CA GLY A 126 -13.80 6.16 -3.14
C GLY A 126 -13.22 7.33 -2.33
N ALA A 127 -12.68 8.36 -2.99
CA ALA A 127 -12.25 9.60 -2.34
C ALA A 127 -13.40 10.30 -1.60
N LEU A 128 -14.66 10.11 -2.03
CA LEU A 128 -15.84 10.69 -1.39
C LEU A 128 -16.15 10.05 -0.03
N LEU A 129 -15.62 8.85 0.26
CA LEU A 129 -15.82 8.12 1.51
C LEU A 129 -14.89 8.61 2.64
N VAL A 130 -13.79 9.27 2.27
CA VAL A 130 -12.73 9.67 3.20
C VAL A 130 -13.00 11.07 3.74
N ASN A 131 -12.86 11.21 5.04
CA ASN A 131 -12.94 12.49 5.74
C ASN A 131 -11.56 13.17 5.80
N GLN A 132 -10.54 12.42 6.23
CA GLN A 132 -9.17 12.92 6.32
C GLN A 132 -8.13 11.80 6.22
N ILE A 133 -6.89 12.20 5.95
CA ILE A 133 -5.71 11.33 5.94
C ILE A 133 -4.66 11.96 6.86
N GLN A 134 -4.04 11.16 7.71
CA GLN A 134 -2.89 11.57 8.51
C GLN A 134 -1.69 10.67 8.17
N GLY A 135 -0.80 11.20 7.34
CA GLY A 135 0.38 10.48 6.85
C GLY A 135 0.66 10.82 5.39
N ASP A 136 1.20 9.84 4.66
CA ASP A 136 1.58 9.97 3.26
C ASP A 136 0.43 9.50 2.34
N TYR A 137 -0.11 10.40 1.53
CA TYR A 137 -1.13 10.10 0.52
C TYR A 137 -0.63 9.15 -0.57
N PHE A 138 0.62 9.31 -1.02
CA PHE A 138 1.19 8.46 -2.07
C PHE A 138 1.47 7.05 -1.55
N SER A 139 1.75 6.90 -0.25
CA SER A 139 1.73 5.60 0.40
C SER A 139 0.36 4.94 0.27
N VAL A 140 -0.74 5.64 0.55
CA VAL A 140 -2.09 5.06 0.41
C VAL A 140 -2.40 4.66 -1.04
N MET A 141 -1.86 5.39 -2.02
CA MET A 141 -1.93 5.01 -3.42
C MET A 141 -1.08 3.80 -3.81
N GLY A 142 -0.08 3.45 -2.99
CA GLY A 142 0.72 2.23 -3.14
C GLY A 142 2.22 2.44 -3.30
N LEU A 143 2.74 3.67 -3.27
CA LEU A 143 4.19 3.93 -3.33
C LEU A 143 4.58 5.20 -2.54
N PRO A 144 5.34 5.10 -1.43
CA PRO A 144 5.70 6.26 -0.63
C PRO A 144 6.82 7.06 -1.29
N LEU A 145 6.48 7.96 -2.21
CA LEU A 145 7.42 8.69 -3.08
C LEU A 145 8.47 9.50 -2.31
N SER A 146 8.07 10.15 -1.21
CA SER A 146 9.01 10.92 -0.38
C SER A 146 10.07 10.01 0.25
N LYS A 147 9.63 8.87 0.81
CA LYS A 147 10.54 7.85 1.36
C LYS A 147 11.41 7.21 0.28
N LEU A 148 10.86 6.95 -0.91
CA LEU A 148 11.62 6.45 -2.04
C LEU A 148 12.76 7.43 -2.39
N ASN A 149 12.47 8.73 -2.54
CA ASN A 149 13.51 9.71 -2.84
C ASN A 149 14.60 9.74 -1.76
N GLN A 150 14.24 9.63 -0.48
CA GLN A 150 15.20 9.55 0.61
C GLN A 150 16.12 8.32 0.48
N ILE A 151 15.55 7.14 0.20
CA ILE A 151 16.31 5.91 -0.04
C ILE A 151 17.26 6.06 -1.25
N MET A 152 16.78 6.65 -2.34
CA MET A 152 17.59 6.87 -3.54
C MET A 152 18.79 7.78 -3.27
N ILE A 153 18.61 8.81 -2.44
CA ILE A 153 19.67 9.73 -2.03
C ILE A 153 20.68 9.02 -1.12
N ASP A 154 20.19 8.38 -0.06
CA ASP A 154 21.03 7.83 1.00
C ASP A 154 21.85 6.63 0.52
N ASP A 155 21.22 5.73 -0.24
CA ASP A 155 21.81 4.45 -0.60
C ASP A 155 22.42 4.46 -2.02
N PHE A 156 21.83 5.21 -2.96
CA PHE A 156 22.21 5.18 -4.38
C PHE A 156 22.83 6.48 -4.89
N ARG A 157 22.88 7.55 -4.08
CA ARG A 157 23.32 8.89 -4.47
C ARG A 157 22.58 9.46 -5.68
N ILE A 158 21.32 9.06 -5.85
CA ILE A 158 20.42 9.52 -6.90
C ILE A 158 19.36 10.41 -6.26
N ASN A 159 19.27 11.66 -6.74
CA ASN A 159 18.21 12.57 -6.33
C ASN A 159 17.13 12.62 -7.42
N LEU A 160 15.91 12.21 -7.12
CA LEU A 160 14.82 12.15 -8.11
C LEU A 160 14.31 13.53 -8.53
N LEU A 161 14.77 14.60 -7.88
CA LEU A 161 14.48 15.98 -8.27
C LEU A 161 15.44 16.51 -9.35
N THR A 162 16.60 15.87 -9.54
CA THR A 162 17.62 16.32 -10.48
C THR A 162 17.77 15.33 -11.64
N LYS A 163 18.16 15.85 -12.82
CA LYS A 163 18.41 15.00 -14.01
C LYS A 163 19.79 14.31 -13.98
N GLU A 164 20.63 14.66 -13.01
CA GLU A 164 21.98 14.15 -12.80
C GLU A 164 22.11 13.76 -11.30
N GLY A 165 22.86 12.70 -11.00
CA GLY A 165 23.11 12.23 -9.63
C GLY A 165 23.77 13.30 -8.75
N LEU A 166 23.82 13.07 -7.43
CA LEU A 166 24.44 13.99 -6.48
C LEU A 166 25.91 14.31 -6.79
#